data_AF-U9VI72-F1
#
_entry.id   AF-U9VI72-F1
#
_cell.length_a   1.000
_cell.length_b   1.000
_cell.length_c   1.000
_cell.angle_alpha   90.00
_cell.angle_beta   90.00
_cell.angle_gamma   90.00
#
_symmetry.space_group_name_H-M   'P 1'
#
loop_
_entity.id
_entity.type
_entity.pdbx_description
1 polymer ?
#
loop_
_entity_poly.entity_id
_entity_poly.type
_entity_poly.pdbx_seq_one_letter_code
_entity_poly.pdbx_strand_id
1 'polypeptide(L)'
;MDIMDISESVDSVPEDEWDWNIISKRAVVYACGTICRDGDVVEHNHHPTEFGLCQRLSQEAAEIMDGIYINMGDESDHHFSSFYIVANSGSNSPAEITEDLMRSAFGGTIHHTAKITVEPLDGIVSWVEDNSNVDYGEDDQDKVYRQSEDRYVKAWQALEKWFGETPELQAPVFVSVDERGDDDDESMVGSVFPRLVLALTKNGSLVGLFSCIVCT
;
A
#
# COMPACT_ATOMS: atom_id res chain seq x y z
N MET A 1 -43.57 -25.51 -35.91
CA MET A 1 -43.35 -24.94 -34.57
C MET A 1 -41.85 -25.03 -34.37
N ASP A 2 -41.16 -23.99 -34.84
CA ASP A 2 -39.71 -23.90 -34.79
C ASP A 2 -39.29 -23.70 -33.33
N ILE A 3 -38.47 -24.61 -32.84
CA ILE A 3 -37.76 -24.43 -31.58
C ILE A 3 -36.47 -23.72 -31.96
N MET A 4 -36.44 -22.40 -31.73
CA MET A 4 -35.24 -21.59 -31.86
C MET A 4 -34.21 -22.05 -30.83
N ASP A 5 -33.07 -22.48 -31.36
CA ASP A 5 -31.82 -22.71 -30.66
C ASP A 5 -31.29 -21.35 -30.19
N ILE A 6 -31.42 -21.07 -28.89
CA ILE A 6 -30.78 -19.92 -28.25
C ILE A 6 -29.54 -20.45 -27.56
N SER A 7 -28.55 -20.85 -28.37
CA SER A 7 -27.16 -20.80 -27.92
C SER A 7 -26.77 -19.33 -27.93
N GLU A 8 -27.14 -18.60 -26.87
CA GLU A 8 -26.48 -17.34 -26.55
C GLU A 8 -25.00 -17.68 -26.40
N SER A 9 -24.23 -17.29 -27.40
CA SER A 9 -22.81 -17.06 -27.24
C SER A 9 -22.68 -16.08 -26.10
N VAL A 10 -22.32 -16.59 -24.92
CA VAL A 10 -21.77 -15.77 -23.85
C VAL A 10 -20.46 -15.24 -24.42
N ASP A 11 -20.54 -14.13 -25.14
CA ASP A 11 -19.41 -13.27 -25.41
C ASP A 11 -18.91 -12.88 -24.02
N SER A 12 -17.86 -13.57 -23.57
CA SER A 12 -17.21 -13.26 -22.30
C SER A 12 -16.82 -11.80 -22.37
N VAL A 13 -17.50 -10.96 -21.58
CA VAL A 13 -17.04 -9.59 -21.30
C VAL A 13 -15.58 -9.76 -20.88
N PRO A 14 -14.61 -9.12 -21.57
CA PRO A 14 -13.23 -9.14 -21.12
C PRO A 14 -13.24 -8.70 -19.65
N GLU A 15 -12.75 -9.55 -18.73
CA GLU A 15 -12.63 -9.14 -17.34
C GLU A 15 -11.84 -7.83 -17.32
N ASP A 16 -12.46 -6.76 -16.82
CA ASP A 16 -11.76 -5.50 -16.66
C ASP A 16 -10.61 -5.73 -15.67
N GLU A 17 -9.41 -5.36 -16.11
CA GLU A 17 -8.13 -5.62 -15.43
C GLU A 17 -8.11 -5.01 -14.01
N TRP A 18 -8.96 -4.00 -13.76
CA TRP A 18 -9.11 -3.30 -12.49
C TRP A 18 -10.51 -3.40 -11.87
N ASP A 19 -11.37 -4.31 -12.34
CA ASP A 19 -12.72 -4.47 -11.78
C ASP A 19 -12.67 -4.69 -10.25
N TRP A 20 -13.30 -3.77 -9.51
CA TRP A 20 -13.29 -3.60 -8.04
C TRP A 20 -11.93 -3.36 -7.37
N ASN A 21 -10.88 -3.02 -8.12
CA ASN A 21 -9.51 -2.92 -7.63
C ASN A 21 -8.75 -1.71 -8.19
N ILE A 22 -7.96 -1.05 -7.36
CA ILE A 22 -7.02 -0.01 -7.83
C ILE A 22 -5.72 -0.60 -8.39
N ILE A 23 -5.36 -1.80 -7.95
CA ILE A 23 -4.19 -2.53 -8.46
C ILE A 23 -4.67 -3.56 -9.46
N SER A 24 -3.97 -3.62 -10.60
CA SER A 24 -4.27 -4.56 -11.68
C SER A 24 -4.31 -6.00 -11.16
N LYS A 25 -5.32 -6.77 -11.57
CA LYS A 25 -5.40 -8.22 -11.31
C LYS A 25 -4.25 -9.00 -11.96
N ARG A 26 -3.50 -8.37 -12.87
CA ARG A 26 -2.30 -8.91 -13.53
C ARG A 26 -1.00 -8.52 -12.84
N ALA A 27 -1.06 -7.79 -11.73
CA ALA A 27 0.12 -7.44 -10.96
C ALA A 27 0.77 -8.68 -10.36
N VAL A 28 2.08 -8.80 -10.52
CA VAL A 28 2.91 -9.83 -9.88
C VAL A 28 3.98 -9.17 -9.03
N VAL A 29 4.32 -9.80 -7.91
CA VAL A 29 5.34 -9.31 -6.97
C VAL A 29 6.44 -10.34 -6.85
N TYR A 30 7.68 -9.92 -7.06
CA TYR A 30 8.86 -10.77 -6.92
C TYR A 30 9.44 -10.71 -5.51
N ALA A 31 10.32 -11.66 -5.17
CA ALA A 31 10.97 -11.72 -3.86
C ALA A 31 11.82 -10.48 -3.51
N CYS A 32 12.28 -9.72 -4.51
CA CYS A 32 12.96 -8.43 -4.32
C CYS A 32 11.99 -7.25 -4.14
N GLY A 33 10.69 -7.53 -4.06
CA GLY A 33 9.63 -6.53 -3.95
C GLY A 33 9.19 -5.92 -5.27
N THR A 34 9.92 -6.13 -6.37
CA THR A 34 9.55 -5.56 -7.67
C THR A 34 8.14 -5.96 -8.07
N ILE A 35 7.35 -4.97 -8.46
CA ILE A 35 5.96 -5.12 -8.91
C ILE A 35 5.92 -4.81 -10.40
N CYS A 36 5.30 -5.68 -11.18
CA CYS A 36 5.09 -5.46 -12.61
C CYS A 36 3.85 -6.22 -13.09
N ARG A 37 3.54 -6.17 -14.39
CA ARG A 37 2.52 -7.06 -14.96
C ARG A 37 3.09 -8.45 -15.22
N ASP A 38 2.23 -9.44 -15.19
CA ASP A 38 2.56 -10.78 -15.65
C ASP A 38 3.02 -10.75 -17.13
N GLY A 39 4.20 -11.34 -17.37
CA GLY A 39 4.88 -11.37 -18.66
C GLY A 39 5.90 -10.24 -18.90
N ASP A 40 6.00 -9.25 -18.01
CA ASP A 40 7.01 -8.19 -18.13
C ASP A 40 8.43 -8.75 -17.93
N VAL A 41 9.39 -8.22 -18.71
CA VAL A 41 10.81 -8.52 -18.52
C VAL A 41 11.38 -7.57 -17.47
N VAL A 42 11.75 -8.11 -16.32
CA VAL A 42 12.25 -7.35 -15.17
C VAL A 42 13.73 -7.59 -14.95
N GLU A 43 14.48 -6.52 -14.65
CA GLU A 43 15.85 -6.61 -14.18
C GLU A 43 15.89 -6.85 -12.66
N HIS A 44 16.61 -7.89 -12.24
CA HIS A 44 16.80 -8.28 -10.84
C HIS A 44 18.28 -8.19 -10.42
N ASN A 45 18.91 -7.07 -10.74
CA ASN A 45 20.34 -6.85 -10.50
C ASN A 45 20.56 -6.14 -9.16
N HIS A 46 20.20 -6.79 -8.05
CA HIS A 46 20.26 -6.19 -6.73
C HIS A 46 21.59 -6.47 -6.02
N HIS A 47 22.13 -5.47 -5.32
CA HIS A 47 23.29 -5.69 -4.46
C HIS A 47 22.88 -6.51 -3.22
N PRO A 48 23.56 -7.62 -2.87
CA PRO A 48 23.12 -8.49 -1.77
C PRO A 48 22.98 -7.80 -0.41
N THR A 49 23.84 -6.83 -0.11
CA THR A 49 23.76 -6.08 1.15
C THR A 49 22.57 -5.14 1.18
N GLU A 50 22.17 -4.59 0.03
CA GLU A 50 21.00 -3.72 -0.07
C GLU A 50 19.71 -4.52 0.10
N PHE A 51 19.66 -5.70 -0.51
CA PHE A 51 18.56 -6.64 -0.32
C PHE A 51 18.37 -6.99 1.17
N GLY A 52 19.45 -7.40 1.83
CA GLY A 52 19.41 -7.72 3.26
C GLY A 52 19.06 -6.52 4.14
N LEU A 53 19.48 -5.31 3.76
CA LEU A 53 19.10 -4.08 4.43
C LEU A 53 17.59 -3.82 4.34
N CYS A 54 17.02 -3.89 3.13
CA CYS A 54 15.60 -3.67 2.89
C CYS A 54 14.72 -4.66 3.66
N GLN A 55 15.10 -5.95 3.63
CA GLN A 55 14.38 -6.99 4.35
C GLN A 55 14.41 -6.73 5.86
N ARG A 56 15.57 -6.38 6.42
CA ARG A 56 15.70 -6.09 7.84
C ARG A 56 14.87 -4.87 8.25
N LEU A 57 15.02 -3.75 7.54
CA LEU A 57 14.35 -2.49 7.89
C LEU A 57 12.83 -2.58 7.75
N SER A 58 12.31 -3.22 6.69
CA SER A 58 10.86 -3.41 6.54
C SER A 58 10.29 -4.33 7.62
N GLN A 59 11.05 -5.34 8.07
CA GLN A 59 10.66 -6.20 9.17
C GLN A 59 10.68 -5.46 10.51
N GLU A 60 11.72 -4.67 10.80
CA GLU A 60 11.80 -3.83 12.00
C GLU A 60 10.61 -2.86 12.08
N ALA A 61 10.22 -2.23 10.96
CA ALA A 61 9.02 -1.39 10.89
C ALA A 61 7.74 -2.19 11.17
N ALA A 62 7.64 -3.42 10.63
CA ALA A 62 6.44 -4.24 10.78
C ALA A 62 6.26 -4.73 12.23
N GLU A 63 7.37 -5.03 12.91
CA GLU A 63 7.37 -5.41 14.33
C GLU A 63 6.84 -4.28 15.24
N ILE A 64 7.04 -3.01 14.88
CA ILE A 64 6.48 -1.88 15.63
C ILE A 64 4.95 -1.85 15.54
N MET A 65 4.41 -2.21 14.37
CA MET A 65 2.96 -2.21 14.09
C MET A 65 2.30 -3.59 14.31
N ASP A 66 2.99 -4.54 14.94
CA ASP A 66 2.46 -5.89 15.13
C ASP A 66 1.18 -5.90 15.98
N GLY A 67 0.14 -6.54 15.43
CA GLY A 67 -1.19 -6.59 16.01
C GLY A 67 -1.87 -5.23 16.15
N ILE A 68 -1.47 -4.23 15.34
CA ILE A 68 -2.14 -2.94 15.21
C ILE A 68 -2.93 -2.93 13.90
N TYR A 69 -4.25 -2.79 14.02
CA TYR A 69 -5.15 -2.52 12.92
C TYR A 69 -4.95 -1.09 12.44
N ILE A 70 -4.89 -0.92 11.12
CA ILE A 70 -4.66 0.38 10.48
C ILE A 70 -5.76 1.39 10.83
N ASN A 71 -7.02 0.97 10.95
CA ASN A 71 -8.16 1.82 11.32
C ASN A 71 -8.09 3.25 10.70
N MET A 72 -8.20 3.32 9.37
CA MET A 72 -8.17 4.54 8.56
C MET A 72 -9.42 4.62 7.66
N GLY A 73 -10.61 4.42 8.25
CA GLY A 73 -11.86 4.24 7.50
C GLY A 73 -11.95 2.87 6.81
N ASP A 74 -11.14 1.91 7.27
CA ASP A 74 -11.22 0.51 6.84
C ASP A 74 -12.44 -0.15 7.49
N GLU A 75 -13.29 -0.76 6.68
CA GLU A 75 -14.43 -1.54 7.16
C GLU A 75 -14.03 -2.97 7.56
N SER A 76 -12.74 -3.28 7.46
CA SER A 76 -12.14 -4.57 7.81
C SER A 76 -11.04 -4.43 8.86
N ASP A 77 -10.42 -5.55 9.20
CA ASP A 77 -9.41 -5.72 10.24
C ASP A 77 -8.00 -5.88 9.62
N HIS A 78 -7.61 -5.02 8.67
CA HIS A 78 -6.29 -5.10 8.03
C HIS A 78 -5.15 -4.64 8.94
N HIS A 79 -3.96 -5.18 8.70
CA HIS A 79 -2.72 -4.83 9.40
C HIS A 79 -1.64 -4.43 8.40
N PHE A 80 -0.69 -3.62 8.86
CA PHE A 80 0.52 -3.39 8.10
C PHE A 80 1.38 -4.65 8.01
N SER A 81 1.86 -4.92 6.79
CA SER A 81 2.86 -5.94 6.49
C SER A 81 4.16 -5.28 6.04
N SER A 82 5.29 -5.97 6.27
CA SER A 82 6.59 -5.54 5.75
C SER A 82 6.54 -5.36 4.24
N PHE A 83 7.04 -4.22 3.76
CA PHE A 83 7.09 -3.89 2.35
C PHE A 83 8.45 -3.31 1.99
N TYR A 84 8.99 -3.74 0.85
CA TYR A 84 10.17 -3.12 0.28
C TYR A 84 10.22 -3.35 -1.22
N ILE A 85 10.96 -2.51 -1.95
CA ILE A 85 11.36 -2.69 -3.35
C ILE A 85 12.84 -2.38 -3.42
N VAL A 86 13.66 -3.40 -3.72
CA VAL A 86 15.11 -3.25 -3.77
C VAL A 86 15.52 -2.55 -5.06
N ALA A 87 16.33 -1.50 -4.96
CA ALA A 87 16.88 -0.81 -6.12
C ALA A 87 17.81 -1.73 -6.93
N ASN A 88 17.85 -1.51 -8.25
CA ASN A 88 18.81 -2.17 -9.13
C ASN A 88 20.19 -1.50 -9.00
N SER A 89 21.24 -2.29 -9.17
CA SER A 89 22.62 -1.81 -9.09
C SER A 89 22.88 -0.79 -10.18
N GLY A 90 23.27 0.43 -9.79
CA GLY A 90 23.51 1.52 -10.73
C GLY A 90 22.27 2.31 -11.14
N SER A 91 21.09 2.02 -10.57
CA SER A 91 19.93 2.92 -10.73
C SER A 91 20.18 4.25 -10.02
N ASN A 92 19.54 5.31 -10.52
CA ASN A 92 19.55 6.59 -9.83
C ASN A 92 18.81 6.47 -8.49
N SER A 93 19.40 7.01 -7.43
CA SER A 93 18.75 7.11 -6.12
C SER A 93 17.91 8.40 -6.08
N PRO A 94 16.57 8.31 -6.00
CA PRO A 94 15.72 9.49 -5.87
C PRO A 94 15.97 10.20 -4.53
N ALA A 95 15.76 11.51 -4.51
CA ALA A 95 15.90 12.31 -3.28
C ALA A 95 14.62 12.33 -2.43
N GLU A 96 13.47 12.10 -3.06
CA GLU A 96 12.14 12.17 -2.47
C GLU A 96 11.22 11.11 -3.10
N ILE A 97 10.17 10.76 -2.37
CA ILE A 97 9.11 9.88 -2.88
C ILE A 97 8.04 10.77 -3.51
N THR A 98 7.69 10.50 -4.77
CA THR A 98 6.71 11.25 -5.54
C THR A 98 5.65 10.32 -6.12
N GLU A 99 4.54 10.89 -6.60
CA GLU A 99 3.54 10.13 -7.36
C GLU A 99 4.17 9.35 -8.54
N ASP A 100 5.02 10.01 -9.34
CA ASP A 100 5.68 9.38 -10.49
C ASP A 100 6.57 8.22 -10.06
N LEU A 101 7.31 8.38 -8.95
CA LEU A 101 8.10 7.29 -8.39
C LEU A 101 7.20 6.13 -7.98
N MET A 102 6.07 6.38 -7.31
CA MET A 102 5.13 5.34 -6.88
C MET A 102 4.51 4.61 -8.07
N ARG A 103 4.09 5.31 -9.12
CA ARG A 103 3.56 4.68 -10.35
C ARG A 103 4.61 3.79 -11.02
N SER A 104 5.84 4.28 -11.09
CA SER A 104 6.98 3.53 -11.65
C SER A 104 7.33 2.31 -10.80
N ALA A 105 7.36 2.46 -9.48
CA ALA A 105 7.67 1.39 -8.53
C ALA A 105 6.64 0.26 -8.57
N PHE A 106 5.37 0.58 -8.86
CA PHE A 106 4.30 -0.39 -9.07
C PHE A 106 4.28 -0.96 -10.51
N GLY A 107 5.24 -0.62 -11.37
CA GLY A 107 5.31 -1.14 -12.74
C GLY A 107 4.10 -0.74 -13.60
N GLY A 108 3.47 0.39 -13.29
CA GLY A 108 2.26 0.85 -13.96
C GLY A 108 1.03 -0.03 -13.73
N THR A 109 0.99 -0.79 -12.62
CA THR A 109 -0.15 -1.64 -12.24
C THR A 109 -1.21 -0.90 -11.42
N ILE A 110 -0.91 0.28 -10.89
CA ILE A 110 -1.91 1.19 -10.32
C ILE A 110 -2.78 1.72 -11.46
N HIS A 111 -4.11 1.74 -11.27
CA HIS A 111 -5.05 2.30 -12.24
C HIS A 111 -4.63 3.72 -12.64
N HIS A 112 -4.71 4.03 -13.93
CA HIS A 112 -4.11 5.25 -14.47
C HIS A 112 -4.82 6.53 -13.99
N THR A 113 -6.09 6.44 -13.56
CA THR A 113 -6.83 7.58 -12.99
C THR A 113 -6.72 7.67 -11.47
N ALA A 114 -6.25 6.63 -10.77
CA ALA A 114 -6.17 6.62 -9.31
C ALA A 114 -5.35 7.82 -8.81
N LYS A 115 -5.81 8.44 -7.72
CA LYS A 115 -5.10 9.54 -7.07
C LYS A 115 -4.04 8.96 -6.13
N ILE A 116 -2.80 9.40 -6.27
CA ILE A 116 -1.72 9.04 -5.35
C ILE A 116 -1.38 10.30 -4.54
N THR A 117 -1.61 10.25 -3.24
CA THR A 117 -1.20 11.32 -2.32
C THR A 117 0.03 10.86 -1.55
N VAL A 118 1.05 11.71 -1.55
CA VAL A 118 2.30 11.51 -0.80
C VAL A 118 2.44 12.66 0.18
N GLU A 119 2.45 12.33 1.47
CA GLU A 119 2.53 13.29 2.57
C GLU A 119 3.75 12.98 3.43
N PRO A 120 4.47 14.00 3.96
CA PRO A 120 5.50 13.75 4.95
C PRO A 120 4.96 12.90 6.10
N LEU A 121 5.77 11.96 6.60
CA LEU A 121 5.37 11.18 7.76
C LEU A 121 5.32 12.06 9.03
N ASP A 122 6.11 13.14 9.06
CA ASP A 122 6.09 14.14 10.12
C ASP A 122 4.69 14.75 10.25
N GLY A 123 4.05 14.53 11.40
CA GLY A 123 2.70 15.01 11.70
C GLY A 123 1.57 14.01 11.43
N ILE A 124 1.86 12.80 10.93
CA ILE A 124 0.85 11.74 10.77
C ILE A 124 0.20 11.40 12.12
N VAL A 125 0.97 11.49 13.21
CA VAL A 125 0.48 11.20 14.57
C VAL A 125 -0.64 12.16 14.97
N SER A 126 -0.59 13.44 14.60
CA SER A 126 -1.67 14.37 14.92
C SER A 126 -2.97 13.99 14.21
N TRP A 127 -2.89 13.56 12.95
CA TRP A 127 -4.06 13.03 12.24
C TRP A 127 -4.58 11.74 12.91
N VAL A 128 -3.67 10.84 13.29
CA VAL A 128 -4.00 9.60 13.99
C VAL A 128 -4.69 9.89 15.32
N GLU A 129 -4.21 10.86 16.11
CA GLU A 129 -4.81 11.30 17.37
C GLU A 129 -6.21 11.90 17.17
N ASP A 130 -6.40 12.71 16.13
CA ASP A 130 -7.70 13.32 15.82
C ASP A 130 -8.73 12.29 15.31
N ASN A 131 -8.27 11.16 14.76
CA ASN A 131 -9.09 10.10 14.17
C ASN A 131 -8.97 8.76 14.90
N SER A 132 -8.38 8.75 16.10
CA SER A 132 -8.12 7.56 16.91
C SER A 132 -9.39 6.99 17.53
N ASN A 133 -10.49 7.75 17.50
CA ASN A 133 -11.74 7.46 18.17
C ASN A 133 -12.37 6.19 17.57
N VAL A 134 -12.02 5.06 18.17
CA VAL A 134 -12.45 3.72 17.80
C VAL A 134 -13.90 3.52 18.23
N ASP A 135 -14.86 3.93 17.40
CA ASP A 135 -16.27 3.55 17.56
C ASP A 135 -16.48 2.11 17.08
N TYR A 136 -15.94 1.15 17.82
CA TYR A 136 -16.41 -0.23 17.74
C TYR A 136 -17.73 -0.24 18.51
N GLY A 137 -18.86 -0.19 17.79
CA GLY A 137 -20.20 -0.05 18.38
C GLY A 137 -20.43 -0.95 19.60
N GLU A 138 -21.36 -0.54 20.48
CA GLU A 138 -21.54 -1.02 21.87
C GLU A 138 -21.58 -2.57 22.08
N ASP A 139 -21.79 -3.37 21.03
CA ASP A 139 -21.88 -4.83 21.08
C ASP A 139 -20.58 -5.58 20.70
N ASP A 140 -19.54 -4.93 20.18
CA ASP A 140 -18.31 -5.60 19.73
C ASP A 140 -17.21 -5.62 20.82
N GLN A 141 -17.55 -6.24 21.96
CA GLN A 141 -16.66 -6.36 23.12
C GLN A 141 -15.32 -7.03 22.80
N ASP A 142 -15.26 -7.84 21.73
CA ASP A 142 -14.04 -8.52 21.27
C ASP A 142 -13.08 -7.58 20.54
N LYS A 143 -13.55 -6.48 19.90
CA LYS A 143 -12.70 -5.51 19.19
C LYS A 143 -12.21 -4.37 20.08
N VAL A 144 -13.05 -3.88 21.00
CA VAL A 144 -12.66 -2.91 22.04
C VAL A 144 -11.50 -3.46 22.91
N TYR A 145 -11.40 -4.78 23.08
CA TYR A 145 -10.30 -5.42 23.80
C TYR A 145 -9.00 -5.56 22.99
N ARG A 146 -9.05 -5.53 21.66
CA ARG A 146 -7.90 -5.82 20.79
C ARG A 146 -6.99 -4.61 20.57
N GLN A 147 -7.53 -3.40 20.56
CA GLN A 147 -6.75 -2.18 20.33
C GLN A 147 -7.38 -0.99 21.05
N SER A 148 -6.70 -0.50 22.11
CA SER A 148 -7.07 0.77 22.73
C SER A 148 -6.55 1.94 21.88
N GLU A 149 -7.23 3.08 21.98
CA GLU A 149 -6.79 4.36 21.39
C GLU A 149 -5.32 4.67 21.73
N ASP A 150 -4.98 4.56 23.01
CA ASP A 150 -3.62 4.77 23.51
C ASP A 150 -2.60 3.79 22.91
N ARG A 151 -2.97 2.52 22.69
CA ARG A 151 -2.09 1.54 22.04
C ARG A 151 -1.85 1.91 20.57
N TYR A 152 -2.91 2.31 19.88
CA TYR A 152 -2.86 2.71 18.46
C TYR A 152 -1.98 3.95 18.25
N VAL A 153 -2.25 5.02 19.00
CA VAL A 153 -1.48 6.27 18.93
C VAL A 153 -0.01 6.03 19.29
N LYS A 154 0.27 5.25 20.34
CA LYS A 154 1.66 4.92 20.73
C LYS A 154 2.41 4.14 19.66
N ALA A 155 1.74 3.23 18.95
CA ALA A 155 2.38 2.49 17.85
C ALA A 155 2.78 3.43 16.71
N TRP A 156 1.89 4.35 16.32
CA TRP A 156 2.19 5.37 15.32
C TRP A 156 3.31 6.33 15.74
N GLN A 157 3.32 6.79 17.00
CA GLN A 157 4.41 7.57 17.56
C GLN A 157 5.74 6.82 17.53
N ALA A 158 5.73 5.53 17.86
CA ALA A 158 6.92 4.70 17.81
C ALA A 158 7.42 4.51 16.36
N LEU A 159 6.49 4.34 15.41
CA LEU A 159 6.79 4.17 13.99
C LEU A 159 7.40 5.45 13.39
N GLU A 160 6.75 6.60 13.58
CA GLU A 160 7.24 7.91 13.12
C GLU A 160 8.65 8.18 13.68
N LYS A 161 8.84 7.95 14.99
CA LYS A 161 10.14 8.09 15.64
C LYS A 161 11.18 7.15 15.03
N TRP A 162 10.86 5.88 14.81
CA TRP A 162 11.79 4.91 14.23
C TRP A 162 12.23 5.33 12.82
N PHE A 163 11.30 5.78 11.97
CA PHE A 163 11.64 6.32 10.65
C PHE A 163 12.52 7.57 10.73
N GLY A 164 12.26 8.46 11.70
CA GLY A 164 13.04 9.68 11.91
C GLY A 164 14.44 9.46 12.50
N GLU A 165 14.63 8.38 13.27
CA GLU A 165 15.90 8.07 13.94
C GLU A 165 16.77 7.04 13.20
N THR A 166 16.23 6.34 12.18
CA THR A 166 16.96 5.31 11.43
C THR A 166 17.88 5.94 10.36
N PRO A 167 19.22 5.90 10.52
CA PRO A 167 20.16 6.64 9.68
C PRO A 167 20.34 6.08 8.27
N GLU A 168 19.87 4.85 8.02
CA GLU A 168 19.82 4.24 6.68
C GLU A 168 18.65 4.76 5.83
N LEU A 169 17.66 5.41 6.44
CA LEU A 169 16.44 5.89 5.79
C LEU A 169 16.47 7.40 5.57
N GLN A 170 15.78 7.85 4.53
CA GLN A 170 15.56 9.26 4.21
C GLN A 170 14.17 9.49 3.64
N ALA A 171 13.66 10.71 3.79
CA ALA A 171 12.36 11.15 3.26
C ALA A 171 11.20 10.21 3.62
N PRO A 172 10.92 9.98 4.93
CA PRO A 172 9.78 9.17 5.33
C PRO A 172 8.46 9.86 4.96
N VAL A 173 7.55 9.09 4.37
CA VAL A 173 6.24 9.55 3.88
C VAL A 173 5.14 8.56 4.21
N PHE A 174 3.93 9.07 4.30
CA PHE A 174 2.70 8.31 4.18
C PHE A 174 2.19 8.42 2.74
N VAL A 175 1.77 7.30 2.15
CA VAL A 175 1.22 7.26 0.79
C VAL A 175 -0.18 6.66 0.83
N SER A 176 -1.16 7.38 0.28
CA SER A 176 -2.48 6.84 -0.02
C SER A 176 -2.67 6.71 -1.53
N VAL A 177 -3.33 5.62 -1.94
CA VAL A 177 -3.79 5.45 -3.31
C VAL A 177 -5.30 5.31 -3.28
N ASP A 178 -5.97 6.30 -3.85
CA ASP A 178 -7.41 6.52 -3.73
C ASP A 178 -8.09 6.65 -5.09
N GLU A 179 -9.41 6.63 -5.09
CA GLU A 179 -10.20 7.10 -6.23
C GLU A 179 -9.96 8.58 -6.51
N ARG A 180 -10.03 8.93 -7.79
CA ARG A 180 -10.10 10.34 -8.18
C ARG A 180 -11.55 10.77 -8.01
N GLY A 181 -11.80 11.65 -7.05
CA GLY A 181 -13.15 12.11 -6.67
C GLY A 181 -13.88 12.99 -7.70
N ASP A 182 -13.67 12.77 -9.00
CA ASP A 182 -14.51 13.32 -10.05
C ASP A 182 -15.44 12.18 -10.52
N ASP A 183 -16.71 12.24 -10.08
CA ASP A 183 -17.79 11.24 -10.19
C ASP A 183 -18.15 10.76 -11.63
N ASP A 184 -17.41 11.18 -12.66
CA ASP A 184 -17.75 10.94 -14.07
C ASP A 184 -16.98 9.75 -14.70
N ASP A 185 -16.03 9.13 -13.99
CA ASP A 185 -15.31 7.95 -14.46
C ASP A 185 -15.84 6.67 -13.79
N GLU A 186 -16.98 6.18 -14.28
CA GLU A 186 -17.60 4.91 -13.86
C GLU A 186 -16.69 3.68 -14.11
N SER A 187 -15.50 3.85 -14.73
CA SER A 187 -14.55 2.75 -14.97
C SER A 187 -13.78 2.31 -13.72
N MET A 188 -13.77 3.11 -12.66
CA MET A 188 -13.09 2.74 -11.41
C MET A 188 -14.04 2.82 -10.22
N VAL A 189 -14.55 1.66 -9.82
CA VAL A 189 -15.24 1.46 -8.55
C VAL A 189 -14.36 0.55 -7.70
N GLY A 190 -13.28 1.10 -7.15
CA GLY A 190 -12.36 0.38 -6.27
C GLY A 190 -13.00 0.09 -4.91
N SER A 191 -12.80 -1.12 -4.40
CA SER A 191 -13.16 -1.44 -3.01
C SER A 191 -11.94 -1.67 -2.13
N VAL A 192 -10.72 -1.54 -2.68
CA VAL A 192 -9.46 -1.78 -1.97
C VAL A 192 -8.47 -0.67 -2.30
N PHE A 193 -8.05 0.07 -1.26
CA PHE A 193 -7.22 1.26 -1.39
C PHE A 193 -5.90 1.09 -0.63
N PRO A 194 -4.75 1.03 -1.33
CA PRO A 194 -3.44 0.93 -0.70
C PRO A 194 -3.13 2.06 0.28
N ARG A 195 -2.46 1.71 1.38
CA ARG A 195 -1.88 2.61 2.38
C ARG A 195 -0.45 2.17 2.66
N LEU A 196 0.51 3.07 2.51
CA LEU A 196 1.91 2.75 2.70
C LEU A 196 2.57 3.75 3.63
N VAL A 197 3.51 3.27 4.44
CA VAL A 197 4.46 4.10 5.19
C VAL A 197 5.83 3.75 4.64
N LEU A 198 6.48 4.69 3.96
CA LEU A 198 7.69 4.40 3.18
C LEU A 198 8.80 5.39 3.49
N ALA A 199 10.03 4.95 3.31
CA ALA A 199 11.19 5.80 3.18
C ALA A 199 12.13 5.23 2.10
N LEU A 200 13.10 6.06 1.70
CA LEU A 200 14.15 5.67 0.78
C LEU A 200 15.40 5.23 1.54
N THR A 201 16.07 4.17 1.06
CA THR A 201 17.47 3.95 1.43
C THR A 201 18.38 4.89 0.65
N LYS A 202 19.64 5.00 1.06
CA LYS A 202 20.66 5.77 0.30
C LYS A 202 20.84 5.30 -1.15
N ASN A 203 20.58 4.02 -1.42
CA ASN A 203 20.68 3.41 -2.75
C ASN A 203 19.39 3.54 -3.56
N GLY A 204 18.34 4.14 -2.99
CA GLY A 204 17.07 4.40 -3.68
C GLY A 204 16.05 3.28 -3.59
N SER A 205 16.26 2.30 -2.70
CA SER A 205 15.25 1.26 -2.44
C SER A 205 14.10 1.86 -1.63
N LEU A 206 12.87 1.43 -1.91
CA LEU A 206 11.70 1.77 -1.09
C LEU A 206 11.59 0.75 0.04
N VAL A 207 11.38 1.22 1.27
CA VAL A 207 11.29 0.36 2.45
C VAL A 207 10.23 0.90 3.40
N GLY A 208 9.44 0.00 3.97
CA GLY A 208 8.53 0.31 5.07
C GLY A 208 7.39 -0.69 5.16
N LEU A 209 6.16 -0.18 5.11
CA LEU A 209 4.95 -0.94 5.37
C LEU A 209 3.92 -0.77 4.26
N PHE A 210 3.13 -1.83 4.06
CA PHE A 210 1.97 -1.84 3.18
C PHE A 210 0.76 -2.37 3.93
N SER A 211 -0.37 -1.70 3.76
CA SER A 211 -1.71 -2.18 4.10
C SER A 211 -2.68 -1.75 3.00
N CYS A 212 -3.92 -2.15 3.11
CA CYS A 212 -5.03 -1.54 2.40
C CYS A 212 -6.12 -1.12 3.39
N ILE A 213 -7.04 -0.30 2.90
CA ILE A 213 -8.37 -0.16 3.48
C ILE A 213 -9.39 -0.69 2.48
N VAL A 214 -10.49 -1.24 2.99
CA VAL A 214 -11.64 -1.66 2.21
C VAL A 214 -12.81 -0.74 2.52
N CYS A 215 -13.47 -0.27 1.47
CA CYS A 215 -14.71 0.50 1.55
C CYS A 215 -15.75 -0.21 0.68
N THR A 216 -16.94 -0.46 1.23
CA THR A 216 -18.05 -1.15 0.55
C THR A 216 -19.28 -0.26 0.33
#